data_AF-A0A194SB16-F1
#
_entry.id   AF-A0A194SB16-F1
#
_cell.length_a   1.000
_cell.length_b   1.000
_cell.length_c   1.000
_cell.angle_alpha   90.00
_cell.angle_beta   90.00
_cell.angle_gamma   90.00
#
_symmetry.space_group_name_H-M   'P 1'
#
loop_
_entity.id
_entity.type
_entity.pdbx_description
1 polymer ?
#
loop_
_entity_poly.entity_id
_entity_poly.type
_entity_poly.pdbx_seq_one_letter_code
_entity_poly.pdbx_strand_id
1 'polypeptide(L)'
;MSKTVGGTCVVPSSLLSVQRGNLEIPHPDDGKLSVATLFTSALRSDRPDGLFVTVPMSLTSVTTALGVVYSSTESIAESILTGDAVYYSRSRNGLWRKGATSGAMQRVERIRVDCDYDALEFGVVEAGPNGEKEGFCHVPEQTSCFGGVAGLADLESTLKKRMAEAPAGSYTKRLFNEPKLLRAKIMEEAGEVCDAETKADLAGEVADLVYFTLTRAVSMGVSLQDVQAVLDRRSLKVTRRKGDAKPEWVDKLGLSGEQAVGVQGAK
;
A
#
# COMPACT_ATOMS: atom_id res chain seq x y z
N MET A 1 16.47 11.42 -32.46
CA MET A 1 16.09 11.78 -31.07
C MET A 1 15.01 12.85 -31.13
N SER A 2 13.74 12.46 -31.08
CA SER A 2 12.63 13.42 -30.98
C SER A 2 12.61 13.94 -29.54
N LYS A 3 12.88 15.23 -29.34
CA LYS A 3 12.67 15.88 -28.05
C LYS A 3 11.16 16.07 -27.89
N THR A 4 10.50 15.13 -27.23
CA THR A 4 9.10 15.30 -26.83
C THR A 4 9.05 16.44 -25.82
N VAL A 5 8.46 17.57 -26.21
CA VAL A 5 8.03 18.60 -25.26
C VAL A 5 6.92 17.96 -24.43
N GLY A 6 7.23 17.60 -23.18
CA GLY A 6 6.22 17.11 -22.25
C GLY A 6 5.27 18.25 -21.89
N GLY A 7 3.97 18.06 -22.15
CA GLY A 7 2.92 18.98 -21.72
C GLY A 7 1.96 18.26 -20.78
N THR A 8 1.62 18.89 -19.66
CA THR A 8 0.54 18.40 -18.79
C THR A 8 -0.75 19.05 -19.21
N CYS A 9 -1.71 18.26 -19.68
CA CYS A 9 -3.06 18.76 -19.95
C CYS A 9 -3.75 19.11 -18.62
N VAL A 10 -4.13 20.37 -18.45
CA VAL A 10 -4.92 20.83 -17.30
C VAL A 10 -6.32 21.13 -17.79
N VAL A 11 -7.28 20.31 -17.40
CA VAL A 11 -8.70 20.47 -17.77
C VAL A 11 -9.49 20.92 -16.54
N PRO A 12 -10.26 22.02 -16.62
CA PRO A 12 -11.19 22.40 -15.56
C PRO A 12 -12.17 21.26 -15.24
N SER A 13 -12.37 20.95 -13.96
CA SER A 13 -13.29 19.88 -13.56
C SER A 13 -14.74 20.13 -13.99
N SER A 14 -15.13 21.39 -14.24
CA SER A 14 -16.44 21.75 -14.80
C SER A 14 -16.66 21.23 -16.22
N LEU A 15 -15.59 20.92 -16.96
CA LEU A 15 -15.63 20.31 -18.30
C LEU A 15 -15.54 18.79 -18.27
N LEU A 16 -15.43 18.18 -17.08
CA LEU A 16 -15.29 16.74 -16.90
C LEU A 16 -16.62 16.11 -16.46
N SER A 17 -16.86 14.88 -16.90
CA SER A 17 -17.99 14.07 -16.49
C SER A 17 -17.53 12.74 -15.92
N VAL A 18 -18.22 12.34 -14.84
CA VAL A 18 -18.12 11.03 -14.19
C VAL A 18 -19.43 10.25 -14.31
N GLN A 19 -20.31 10.66 -15.24
CA GLN A 19 -21.54 9.93 -15.51
C GLN A 19 -21.26 8.62 -16.23
N ARG A 20 -22.10 7.61 -15.96
CA ARG A 20 -22.08 6.34 -16.68
C ARG A 20 -22.85 6.51 -18.00
N GLY A 21 -22.16 6.40 -19.13
CA GLY A 21 -22.71 6.54 -20.48
C GLY A 21 -21.90 5.73 -21.50
N ASN A 22 -22.23 5.82 -22.80
CA ASN A 22 -21.47 5.12 -23.85
C ASN A 22 -20.01 5.60 -23.86
N LEU A 23 -19.08 4.71 -23.50
CA LEU A 23 -17.65 4.98 -23.41
C LEU A 23 -17.01 5.29 -24.78
N GLU A 24 -17.70 4.94 -25.87
CA GLU A 24 -17.30 5.25 -27.24
C GLU A 24 -17.50 6.74 -27.58
N ILE A 25 -18.33 7.46 -26.83
CA ILE A 25 -18.57 8.90 -27.05
C ILE A 25 -17.76 9.69 -26.02
N PRO A 26 -16.73 10.46 -26.45
CA PRO A 26 -15.90 11.24 -25.53
C PRO A 26 -16.70 12.29 -24.75
N HIS A 27 -17.85 12.69 -25.29
CA HIS A 27 -18.78 13.65 -24.73
C HIS A 27 -20.10 12.94 -24.37
N PRO A 28 -20.31 12.46 -23.13
CA PRO A 28 -21.65 12.11 -22.64
C PRO A 28 -22.68 13.21 -22.97
N ASP A 29 -23.96 12.87 -22.93
CA ASP A 29 -25.10 13.68 -23.40
C ASP A 29 -25.17 15.13 -22.84
N ASP A 30 -24.34 15.48 -21.86
CA ASP A 30 -24.17 16.83 -21.29
C ASP A 30 -23.05 17.68 -21.95
N GLY A 31 -22.38 17.18 -22.98
CA GLY A 31 -21.32 17.89 -23.73
C GLY A 31 -19.98 18.01 -23.00
N LYS A 32 -19.80 17.32 -21.86
CA LYS A 32 -18.55 17.31 -21.08
C LYS A 32 -17.66 16.14 -21.44
N LEU A 33 -16.36 16.23 -21.18
CA LEU A 33 -15.41 15.15 -21.43
C LEU A 33 -15.50 14.05 -20.38
N SER A 34 -15.71 12.80 -20.80
CA SER A 34 -15.65 11.63 -19.93
C SER A 34 -14.25 11.44 -19.36
N VAL A 35 -14.11 11.42 -18.03
CA VAL A 35 -12.83 11.16 -17.35
C VAL A 35 -12.29 9.77 -17.74
N ALA A 36 -13.17 8.79 -17.81
CA ALA A 36 -12.83 7.43 -18.21
C ALA A 36 -12.29 7.39 -19.65
N THR A 37 -12.97 8.03 -20.60
CA THR A 37 -12.55 8.05 -22.01
C THR A 37 -11.25 8.83 -22.19
N LEU A 38 -11.07 9.96 -21.50
CA LEU A 38 -9.81 10.70 -21.51
C LEU A 38 -8.65 9.82 -21.00
N PHE A 39 -8.85 9.13 -19.88
CA PHE A 39 -7.83 8.26 -19.31
C PHE A 39 -7.47 7.11 -20.26
N THR A 40 -8.46 6.41 -20.81
CA THR A 40 -8.21 5.25 -21.67
C THR A 40 -7.69 5.63 -23.05
N SER A 41 -7.95 6.84 -23.54
CA SER A 41 -7.46 7.32 -24.85
C SER A 41 -5.93 7.36 -24.99
N ALA A 42 -5.21 7.44 -23.87
CA ALA A 42 -3.75 7.45 -23.85
C ALA A 42 -3.13 6.04 -23.89
N LEU A 43 -3.93 5.00 -23.60
CA LEU A 43 -3.45 3.63 -23.47
C LEU A 43 -3.28 2.98 -24.84
N ARG A 44 -2.30 2.09 -24.95
CA ARG A 44 -1.91 1.39 -26.18
C ARG A 44 -1.67 -0.09 -25.88
N SER A 45 -2.63 -0.95 -26.17
CA SER A 45 -2.43 -2.38 -25.97
C SER A 45 -1.43 -2.93 -27.01
N ASP A 46 -0.47 -3.73 -26.55
CA ASP A 46 0.45 -4.52 -27.38
C ASP A 46 -0.16 -5.86 -27.82
N ARG A 47 -1.39 -6.16 -27.37
CA ARG A 47 -2.06 -7.46 -27.57
C ARG A 47 -3.01 -7.45 -28.77
N PRO A 48 -3.11 -8.56 -29.53
CA PRO A 48 -4.08 -8.69 -30.63
C PRO A 48 -5.55 -8.60 -30.19
N ASP A 49 -5.85 -8.94 -28.94
CA ASP A 49 -7.20 -8.86 -28.37
C ASP A 49 -7.56 -7.47 -27.82
N GLY A 50 -6.63 -6.51 -27.90
CA GLY A 50 -6.82 -5.14 -27.42
C GLY A 50 -6.94 -5.01 -25.89
N LEU A 51 -6.67 -6.08 -25.15
CA LEU A 51 -6.70 -6.06 -23.68
C LEU A 51 -5.40 -5.51 -23.12
N PHE A 52 -5.47 -4.93 -21.94
CA PHE A 52 -4.33 -4.45 -21.17
C PHE A 52 -3.99 -5.45 -20.07
N VAL A 53 -2.70 -5.69 -19.85
CA VAL A 53 -2.27 -6.40 -18.63
C VAL A 53 -2.51 -5.46 -17.45
N THR A 54 -3.18 -5.96 -16.43
CA THR A 54 -3.42 -5.20 -15.20
C THR A 54 -2.88 -5.98 -14.01
N VAL A 55 -2.09 -5.32 -13.17
CA VAL A 55 -1.56 -5.88 -11.92
C VAL A 55 -2.28 -5.22 -10.74
N PRO A 56 -3.20 -5.94 -10.07
CA PRO A 56 -3.80 -5.44 -8.84
C PRO A 56 -2.76 -5.49 -7.71
N MET A 57 -2.62 -4.40 -6.98
CA MET A 57 -1.70 -4.23 -5.85
C MET A 57 -2.49 -3.95 -4.59
N SER A 58 -2.28 -4.74 -3.53
CA SER A 58 -2.88 -4.45 -2.23
C SER A 58 -2.28 -3.18 -1.65
N LEU A 59 -3.13 -2.28 -1.16
CA LEU A 59 -2.75 -1.11 -0.40
C LEU A 59 -3.11 -1.22 1.09
N THR A 60 -3.77 -2.30 1.52
CA THR A 60 -4.25 -2.51 2.91
C THR A 60 -3.12 -2.83 3.90
N SER A 61 -1.98 -3.33 3.44
CA SER A 61 -0.76 -3.52 4.26
C SER A 61 0.45 -3.13 3.40
N VAL A 62 1.54 -3.89 3.45
CA VAL A 62 2.68 -3.71 2.56
C VAL A 62 2.23 -3.89 1.11
N THR A 63 2.58 -2.91 0.27
CA THR A 63 2.24 -2.92 -1.15
C THR A 63 2.74 -4.20 -1.82
N THR A 64 1.82 -5.06 -2.24
CA THR A 64 2.12 -6.39 -2.76
C THR A 64 1.23 -6.70 -3.95
N ALA A 65 1.78 -7.36 -4.97
CA ALA A 65 1.02 -7.81 -6.12
C ALA A 65 0.04 -8.92 -5.72
N LEU A 66 -1.22 -8.76 -6.11
CA LEU A 66 -2.28 -9.70 -5.80
C LEU A 66 -2.48 -10.73 -6.91
N GLY A 67 -2.15 -10.39 -8.15
CA GLY A 67 -2.27 -11.29 -9.29
C GLY A 67 -1.97 -10.59 -10.61
N VAL A 68 -2.22 -11.27 -11.71
CA VAL A 68 -2.25 -10.70 -13.06
C VAL A 68 -3.63 -10.95 -13.63
N VAL A 69 -4.25 -9.89 -14.11
CA VAL A 69 -5.55 -9.91 -14.79
C VAL A 69 -5.45 -9.14 -16.09
N TYR A 70 -6.53 -9.18 -16.85
CA TYR A 70 -6.66 -8.42 -18.08
C TYR A 70 -7.75 -7.39 -17.89
N SER A 71 -7.60 -6.23 -18.52
CA SER A 71 -8.60 -5.19 -18.54
C SER A 71 -8.89 -4.80 -19.98
N SER A 72 -10.17 -4.66 -20.32
CA SER A 72 -10.61 -3.95 -21.52
C SER A 72 -10.81 -2.47 -21.21
N THR A 73 -10.90 -1.63 -22.24
CA THR A 73 -11.30 -0.22 -22.12
C THR A 73 -12.57 -0.06 -21.28
N GLU A 74 -13.57 -0.94 -21.48
CA GLU A 74 -14.82 -0.87 -20.69
C GLU A 74 -14.58 -1.20 -19.22
N SER A 75 -13.77 -2.22 -18.90
CA SER A 75 -13.50 -2.58 -17.50
C SER A 75 -12.71 -1.49 -16.74
N ILE A 76 -11.81 -0.78 -17.42
CA ILE A 76 -11.02 0.32 -16.85
C ILE A 76 -11.93 1.49 -16.55
N ALA A 77 -12.71 1.89 -17.55
CA ALA A 77 -13.67 2.97 -17.43
C ALA A 77 -14.68 2.69 -16.31
N GLU A 78 -15.18 1.46 -16.24
CA GLU A 78 -16.09 1.09 -15.18
C GLU A 78 -15.41 1.17 -13.80
N SER A 79 -14.17 0.71 -13.69
CA SER A 79 -13.40 0.82 -12.43
C SER A 79 -13.17 2.28 -12.02
N ILE A 80 -12.94 3.19 -12.97
CA ILE A 80 -12.81 4.63 -12.69
C ILE A 80 -14.13 5.22 -12.18
N LEU A 81 -15.25 4.86 -12.83
CA LEU A 81 -16.55 5.45 -12.57
C LEU A 81 -17.22 4.89 -11.30
N THR A 82 -17.04 3.60 -11.03
CA THR A 82 -17.58 2.98 -9.81
C THR A 82 -16.61 3.16 -8.65
N GLY A 83 -15.30 3.09 -8.92
CA GLY A 83 -14.22 2.89 -7.97
C GLY A 83 -14.12 1.45 -7.46
N ASP A 84 -14.87 0.51 -8.02
CA ASP A 84 -14.76 -0.92 -7.71
C ASP A 84 -13.83 -1.59 -8.72
N ALA A 85 -13.08 -2.61 -8.29
CA ALA A 85 -12.21 -3.34 -9.19
C ALA A 85 -13.02 -4.17 -10.21
N VAL A 86 -13.03 -3.73 -11.46
CA VAL A 86 -13.62 -4.43 -12.59
C VAL A 86 -12.52 -4.78 -13.59
N TYR A 87 -12.47 -6.06 -13.94
CA TYR A 87 -11.52 -6.61 -14.90
C TYR A 87 -12.24 -7.18 -16.11
N TYR A 88 -11.49 -7.64 -17.10
CA TYR A 88 -11.99 -8.42 -18.22
C TYR A 88 -11.60 -9.89 -18.07
N SER A 89 -12.60 -10.76 -18.07
CA SER A 89 -12.39 -12.21 -18.04
C SER A 89 -12.32 -12.75 -19.46
N ARG A 90 -11.13 -13.17 -19.88
CA ARG A 90 -10.91 -13.79 -21.20
C ARG A 90 -11.70 -15.08 -21.38
N SER A 91 -11.87 -15.88 -20.32
CA SER A 91 -12.62 -17.13 -20.38
C SER A 91 -14.14 -16.91 -20.40
N ARG A 92 -14.64 -15.84 -19.78
CA ARG A 92 -16.07 -15.48 -19.81
C ARG A 92 -16.42 -14.54 -20.96
N ASN A 93 -15.41 -14.07 -21.71
CA ASN A 93 -15.52 -13.10 -22.79
C ASN A 93 -16.34 -11.86 -22.38
N GLY A 94 -16.01 -11.27 -21.22
CA GLY A 94 -16.76 -10.15 -20.69
C GLY A 94 -16.26 -9.63 -19.34
N LEU A 95 -16.97 -8.62 -18.83
CA LEU A 95 -16.63 -7.93 -17.59
C LEU A 95 -16.70 -8.87 -16.38
N TRP A 96 -15.71 -8.75 -15.51
CA TRP A 96 -15.61 -9.45 -14.24
C TRP A 96 -15.44 -8.46 -13.10
N ARG A 97 -16.53 -8.25 -12.36
CA ARG A 97 -16.54 -7.46 -11.12
C ARG A 97 -15.96 -8.31 -10.01
N LYS A 98 -14.76 -7.97 -9.52
CA LYS A 98 -14.08 -8.75 -8.48
C LYS A 98 -14.94 -8.77 -7.22
N GLY A 99 -15.15 -9.96 -6.68
CA GLY A 99 -15.95 -10.15 -5.47
C GLY A 99 -17.45 -10.25 -5.68
N ALA A 100 -18.00 -9.99 -6.88
CA ALA A 100 -19.46 -10.00 -7.09
C ALA A 100 -20.12 -11.35 -6.76
N THR A 101 -19.38 -12.46 -6.88
CA THR A 101 -19.84 -13.80 -6.50
C THR A 101 -19.36 -14.20 -5.10
N SER A 102 -18.10 -13.90 -4.75
CA SER A 102 -17.49 -14.38 -3.50
C SER A 102 -17.74 -13.48 -2.30
N GLY A 103 -18.07 -12.21 -2.50
CA GLY A 103 -18.11 -11.15 -1.48
C GLY A 103 -16.76 -10.45 -1.22
N ALA A 104 -15.65 -10.97 -1.76
CA ALA A 104 -14.30 -10.38 -1.63
C ALA A 104 -14.12 -9.22 -2.63
N MET A 105 -14.86 -8.13 -2.39
CA MET A 105 -14.89 -6.92 -3.21
C MET A 105 -13.62 -6.10 -2.98
N GLN A 106 -13.21 -5.36 -4.01
CA GLN A 106 -12.03 -4.49 -3.95
C GLN A 106 -12.39 -3.09 -4.43
N ARG A 107 -11.93 -2.07 -3.71
CA ARG A 107 -12.01 -0.66 -4.08
C ARG A 107 -10.71 -0.24 -4.75
N VAL A 108 -10.79 0.41 -5.91
CA VAL A 108 -9.65 1.01 -6.59
C VAL A 108 -9.41 2.40 -6.00
N GLU A 109 -8.27 2.57 -5.34
CA GLU A 109 -7.81 3.85 -4.79
C GLU A 109 -6.85 4.58 -5.74
N ARG A 110 -6.17 3.81 -6.61
CA ARG A 110 -5.19 4.36 -7.54
C ARG A 110 -5.11 3.51 -8.80
N ILE A 111 -4.99 4.17 -9.94
CA ILE A 111 -4.57 3.54 -11.20
C ILE A 111 -3.27 4.19 -11.65
N ARG A 112 -2.23 3.38 -11.90
CA ARG A 112 -1.02 3.82 -12.58
C ARG A 112 -0.93 3.15 -13.94
N VAL A 113 -0.26 3.83 -14.86
CA VAL A 113 0.09 3.34 -16.18
C VAL A 113 1.60 3.18 -16.22
N ASP A 114 2.11 2.19 -16.94
CA ASP A 114 3.54 2.04 -17.18
C ASP A 114 4.09 3.07 -18.19
N CYS A 115 5.37 2.93 -18.58
CA CYS A 115 6.09 3.98 -19.31
C CYS A 115 5.79 4.04 -20.80
N ASP A 116 5.30 2.95 -21.39
CA ASP A 116 4.88 2.78 -22.78
C ASP A 116 3.36 2.67 -22.95
N TYR A 117 2.62 2.74 -21.85
CA TYR A 117 1.17 2.87 -21.80
C TYR A 117 0.39 1.60 -22.21
N ASP A 118 1.00 0.42 -22.05
CA ASP A 118 0.41 -0.87 -22.43
C ASP A 118 -0.02 -1.74 -21.23
N ALA A 119 0.42 -1.41 -20.02
CA ALA A 119 0.00 -2.06 -18.79
C ALA A 119 -0.45 -1.10 -17.69
N LEU A 120 -1.24 -1.65 -16.77
CA LEU A 120 -1.88 -0.93 -15.69
C LEU A 120 -1.52 -1.54 -14.34
N GLU A 121 -1.41 -0.68 -13.34
CA GLU A 121 -1.38 -1.07 -11.94
C GLU A 121 -2.62 -0.54 -11.22
N PHE A 122 -3.41 -1.43 -10.65
CA PHE A 122 -4.58 -1.07 -9.85
C PHE A 122 -4.22 -1.18 -8.37
N GLY A 123 -3.98 -0.06 -7.71
CA GLY A 123 -3.86 0.00 -6.26
C GLY A 123 -5.24 -0.14 -5.63
N VAL A 124 -5.46 -1.24 -4.90
CA VAL A 124 -6.76 -1.62 -4.35
C VAL A 124 -6.73 -1.80 -2.84
N VAL A 125 -7.85 -1.51 -2.18
CA VAL A 125 -8.12 -1.89 -0.80
C VAL A 125 -9.31 -2.84 -0.75
N GLU A 126 -9.31 -3.77 0.20
CA GLU A 126 -10.43 -4.70 0.40
C GLU A 126 -11.70 -3.94 0.84
N ALA A 127 -12.85 -4.29 0.26
CA ALA A 127 -14.12 -3.56 0.42
C ALA A 127 -15.32 -4.47 0.69
N GLY A 128 -15.10 -5.71 1.13
CA GLY A 128 -16.17 -6.64 1.50
C GLY A 128 -16.99 -6.16 2.72
N PRO A 129 -18.27 -6.58 2.85
CA PRO A 129 -19.06 -6.24 4.03
C PRO A 129 -18.33 -6.71 5.29
N ASN A 130 -18.03 -5.75 6.18
CA ASN A 130 -17.27 -5.91 7.42
C ASN A 130 -15.77 -6.24 7.30
N GLY A 131 -15.18 -6.21 6.10
CA GLY A 131 -13.76 -6.58 5.91
C GLY A 131 -13.46 -8.07 6.12
N GLU A 132 -14.48 -8.93 6.23
CA GLU A 132 -14.32 -10.32 6.67
C GLU A 132 -13.92 -11.31 5.56
N LYS A 133 -14.15 -10.96 4.28
CA LYS A 133 -13.67 -11.77 3.16
C LYS A 133 -12.47 -11.10 2.51
N GLU A 134 -11.32 -11.47 3.04
CA GLU A 134 -10.01 -11.05 2.56
C GLU A 134 -9.54 -12.00 1.45
N GLY A 135 -8.88 -11.45 0.44
CA GLY A 135 -8.12 -12.24 -0.52
C GLY A 135 -8.50 -12.00 -1.97
N PHE A 136 -7.46 -11.93 -2.79
CA PHE A 136 -7.60 -11.88 -4.23
C PHE A 136 -7.84 -13.27 -4.83
N CYS A 137 -7.19 -14.29 -4.27
CA CYS A 137 -7.21 -15.66 -4.77
C CYS A 137 -8.49 -16.40 -4.39
N HIS A 138 -8.84 -17.43 -5.16
CA HIS A 138 -9.92 -18.36 -4.85
C HIS A 138 -9.44 -19.55 -4.02
N VAL A 139 -8.12 -19.73 -3.87
CA VAL A 139 -7.52 -20.75 -3.02
C VAL A 139 -7.60 -20.26 -1.56
N PRO A 140 -8.15 -21.05 -0.63
CA PRO A 140 -8.21 -20.69 0.79
C PRO A 140 -6.82 -20.30 1.33
N GLU A 141 -6.80 -19.37 2.27
CA GLU A 141 -5.59 -18.88 2.96
C GLU A 141 -4.56 -18.14 2.08
N GLN A 142 -4.77 -18.08 0.77
CA GLN A 142 -3.95 -17.26 -0.12
C GLN A 142 -4.49 -15.84 -0.23
N THR A 143 -3.67 -14.87 0.16
CA THR A 143 -4.00 -13.45 0.01
C THR A 143 -3.83 -12.98 -1.44
N SER A 144 -2.92 -13.59 -2.19
CA SER A 144 -2.65 -13.32 -3.62
C SER A 144 -2.64 -14.60 -4.47
N CYS A 145 -2.77 -14.47 -5.78
CA CYS A 145 -2.54 -15.57 -6.72
C CYS A 145 -1.07 -16.06 -6.75
N PHE A 146 -0.16 -15.33 -6.12
CA PHE A 146 1.25 -15.69 -6.00
C PHE A 146 1.56 -16.36 -4.64
N GLY A 147 0.55 -16.62 -3.82
CA GLY A 147 0.69 -17.20 -2.48
C GLY A 147 0.44 -16.17 -1.37
N GLY A 148 0.96 -16.49 -0.18
CA GLY A 148 0.86 -15.63 1.00
C GLY A 148 1.72 -14.36 0.90
N VAL A 149 1.47 -13.43 1.81
CA VAL A 149 2.36 -12.28 2.03
C VAL A 149 3.72 -12.76 2.56
N ALA A 150 4.77 -11.96 2.35
CA ALA A 150 6.12 -12.22 2.85
C ALA A 150 6.68 -11.00 3.58
N GLY A 151 7.77 -11.19 4.32
CA GLY A 151 8.47 -10.11 5.02
C GLY A 151 7.63 -9.48 6.14
N LEU A 152 7.65 -8.15 6.24
CA LEU A 152 6.99 -7.44 7.35
C LEU A 152 5.46 -7.62 7.37
N ALA A 153 4.81 -7.74 6.21
CA ALA A 153 3.38 -8.02 6.15
C ALA A 153 3.02 -9.39 6.72
N ASP A 154 3.85 -10.41 6.45
CA ASP A 154 3.67 -11.75 7.02
C ASP A 154 3.90 -11.75 8.54
N LEU A 155 4.91 -11.01 9.00
CA LEU A 155 5.14 -10.82 10.42
C LEU A 155 3.93 -10.15 11.11
N GLU A 156 3.36 -9.09 10.52
CA GLU A 156 2.15 -8.44 11.03
C GLU A 156 0.98 -9.43 11.11
N SER A 157 0.72 -10.18 10.03
CA SER A 157 -0.32 -11.20 9.97
C SER A 157 -0.14 -12.26 11.07
N THR A 158 1.08 -12.76 11.22
CA THR A 158 1.47 -13.73 12.25
C THR A 158 1.23 -13.17 13.65
N LEU A 159 1.60 -11.90 13.90
CA LEU A 159 1.39 -11.25 15.20
C LEU A 159 -0.10 -11.06 15.52
N LYS A 160 -0.91 -10.64 14.54
CA LYS A 160 -2.38 -10.55 14.69
C LYS A 160 -3.00 -11.90 15.03
N LYS A 161 -2.61 -12.95 14.31
CA LYS A 161 -3.05 -14.34 14.59
C LYS A 161 -2.64 -14.79 15.99
N ARG A 162 -1.38 -14.56 16.39
CA ARG A 162 -0.88 -14.93 17.72
C ARG A 162 -1.54 -14.11 18.84
N MET A 163 -1.91 -12.86 18.60
CA MET A 163 -2.63 -12.06 19.60
C MET A 163 -3.97 -12.73 19.96
N ALA A 164 -4.71 -13.20 18.95
CA ALA A 164 -5.98 -13.92 19.12
C ALA A 164 -5.77 -15.33 19.70
N GLU A 165 -4.89 -16.13 19.09
CA GLU A 165 -4.89 -17.59 19.24
C GLU A 165 -3.76 -18.15 20.11
N ALA A 166 -2.72 -17.37 20.45
CA ALA A 166 -1.51 -17.96 21.02
C ALA A 166 -1.80 -18.63 22.39
N PRO A 167 -1.21 -19.82 22.65
CA PRO A 167 -1.40 -20.55 23.89
C PRO A 167 -1.04 -19.73 25.12
N ALA A 168 -1.78 -19.94 26.21
CA ALA A 168 -1.45 -19.37 27.51
C ALA A 168 -0.01 -19.75 27.90
N GLY A 169 0.79 -18.76 28.30
CA GLY A 169 2.20 -18.95 28.67
C GLY A 169 3.21 -18.91 27.52
N SER A 170 2.79 -18.90 26.25
CA SER A 170 3.73 -18.71 25.14
C SER A 170 4.39 -17.32 25.17
N TYR A 171 5.64 -17.22 24.69
CA TYR A 171 6.41 -15.97 24.73
C TYR A 171 5.67 -14.80 24.05
N THR A 172 5.12 -15.02 22.84
CA THR A 172 4.34 -13.99 22.14
C THR A 172 3.08 -13.59 22.92
N LYS A 173 2.39 -14.53 23.57
CA LYS A 173 1.20 -14.20 24.39
C LYS A 173 1.59 -13.37 25.62
N ARG A 174 2.73 -13.68 26.24
CA ARG A 174 3.28 -12.86 27.34
C ARG A 174 3.59 -11.44 26.89
N LEU A 175 4.21 -11.25 25.73
CA LEU A 175 4.47 -9.91 25.19
C LEU A 175 3.18 -9.08 25.02
N PHE A 176 2.08 -9.71 24.57
CA PHE A 176 0.78 -9.03 24.48
C PHE A 176 0.13 -8.75 25.83
N ASN A 177 0.29 -9.64 26.81
CA ASN A 177 -0.39 -9.55 28.11
C ASN A 177 0.41 -8.81 29.19
N GLU A 178 1.73 -8.65 29.02
CA GLU A 178 2.65 -8.06 30.00
C GLU A 178 3.31 -6.79 29.42
N PRO A 179 2.64 -5.61 29.47
CA PRO A 179 3.16 -4.39 28.85
C PRO A 179 4.54 -3.94 29.35
N LYS A 180 4.87 -4.26 30.62
CA LYS A 180 6.18 -3.96 31.20
C LYS A 180 7.30 -4.80 30.57
N LEU A 181 7.02 -6.07 30.28
CA LEU A 181 7.97 -6.97 29.60
C LEU A 181 8.23 -6.48 28.18
N LEU A 182 7.18 -6.20 27.41
CA LEU A 182 7.32 -5.70 26.05
C LEU A 182 8.08 -4.37 26.01
N ARG A 183 7.77 -3.45 26.93
CA ARG A 183 8.52 -2.19 27.05
C ARG A 183 10.00 -2.43 27.38
N ALA A 184 10.32 -3.36 28.28
CA ALA A 184 11.69 -3.67 28.63
C ALA A 184 12.47 -4.18 27.41
N LYS A 185 11.90 -5.16 26.67
CA LYS A 185 12.50 -5.67 25.43
C LYS A 185 12.74 -4.57 24.39
N ILE A 186 11.76 -3.71 24.12
CA ILE A 186 11.95 -2.58 23.18
C ILE A 186 13.14 -1.69 23.58
N MET A 187 13.29 -1.41 24.88
CA MET A 187 14.38 -0.56 25.36
C MET A 187 15.74 -1.25 25.32
N GLU A 188 15.77 -2.57 25.52
CA GLU A 188 16.95 -3.43 25.42
C GLU A 188 17.47 -3.46 23.99
N GLU A 189 16.63 -3.87 23.02
CA GLU A 189 17.03 -3.96 21.60
C GLU A 189 17.40 -2.58 21.04
N ALA A 190 16.73 -1.50 21.50
CA ALA A 190 17.10 -0.15 21.09
C ALA A 190 18.50 0.25 21.60
N GLY A 191 18.92 -0.26 22.75
CA GLY A 191 20.30 -0.12 23.25
C GLY A 191 21.27 -0.94 22.41
N GLU A 192 20.95 -2.20 22.14
CA GLU A 192 21.79 -3.11 21.35
C GLU A 192 21.98 -2.60 19.91
N VAL A 193 20.95 -2.02 19.28
CA VAL A 193 21.07 -1.30 18.00
C VAL A 193 22.08 -0.16 18.07
N CYS A 194 22.17 0.55 19.19
CA CYS A 194 23.15 1.64 19.35
C CYS A 194 24.57 1.11 19.56
N ASP A 195 24.70 -0.05 20.20
CA ASP A 195 25.99 -0.65 20.58
C ASP A 195 26.57 -1.57 19.50
N ALA A 196 25.76 -1.98 18.51
CA ALA A 196 26.18 -2.89 17.46
C ALA A 196 27.27 -2.30 16.54
N GLU A 197 28.42 -2.98 16.48
CA GLU A 197 29.58 -2.54 15.68
C GLU A 197 29.70 -3.25 14.32
N THR A 198 29.03 -4.39 14.16
CA THR A 198 29.10 -5.19 12.92
C THR A 198 27.78 -5.15 12.15
N LYS A 199 27.87 -5.37 10.83
CA LYS A 199 26.68 -5.46 9.96
C LYS A 199 25.74 -6.59 10.38
N ALA A 200 26.29 -7.72 10.84
CA ALA A 200 25.50 -8.88 11.20
C ALA A 200 24.73 -8.63 12.50
N ASP A 201 25.43 -8.11 13.52
CA ASP A 201 24.83 -7.77 14.82
C ASP A 201 23.77 -6.70 14.62
N LEU A 202 24.11 -5.58 13.95
CA LEU A 202 23.15 -4.49 13.69
C LEU A 202 21.90 -4.98 12.95
N ALA A 203 22.04 -5.91 12.00
CA ALA A 203 20.88 -6.47 11.31
C ALA A 203 20.00 -7.32 12.24
N GLY A 204 20.59 -8.07 13.16
CA GLY A 204 19.89 -8.81 14.21
C GLY A 204 19.14 -7.89 15.15
N GLU A 205 19.84 -6.92 15.75
CA GLU A 205 19.25 -6.01 16.73
C GLU A 205 18.14 -5.14 16.13
N VAL A 206 18.31 -4.70 14.87
CA VAL A 206 17.24 -3.98 14.16
C VAL A 206 16.05 -4.90 13.90
N ALA A 207 16.27 -6.17 13.55
CA ALA A 207 15.17 -7.11 13.33
C ALA A 207 14.38 -7.36 14.61
N ASP A 208 15.04 -7.52 15.75
CA ASP A 208 14.39 -7.73 17.05
C ASP A 208 13.67 -6.46 17.52
N LEU A 209 14.29 -5.28 17.37
CA LEU A 209 13.62 -4.01 17.63
C LEU A 209 12.37 -3.82 16.77
N VAL A 210 12.43 -4.17 15.49
CA VAL A 210 11.26 -4.15 14.58
C VAL A 210 10.19 -5.12 15.06
N TYR A 211 10.56 -6.35 15.45
CA TYR A 211 9.62 -7.36 15.96
C TYR A 211 8.87 -6.87 17.20
N PHE A 212 9.56 -6.34 18.22
CA PHE A 212 8.90 -5.87 19.44
C PHE A 212 8.11 -4.58 19.21
N THR A 213 8.62 -3.67 18.37
CA THR A 213 7.88 -2.46 18.00
C THR A 213 6.59 -2.79 17.26
N LEU A 214 6.63 -3.74 16.33
CA LEU A 214 5.44 -4.18 15.60
C LEU A 214 4.47 -4.95 16.52
N THR A 215 4.99 -5.77 17.44
CA THR A 215 4.18 -6.42 18.48
C THR A 215 3.42 -5.36 19.31
N ARG A 216 4.09 -4.25 19.67
CA ARG A 216 3.45 -3.14 20.37
C ARG A 216 2.40 -2.46 19.51
N ALA A 217 2.67 -2.21 18.24
CA ALA A 217 1.72 -1.61 17.32
C ALA A 217 0.44 -2.47 17.20
N VAL A 218 0.60 -3.77 16.93
CA VAL A 218 -0.51 -4.73 16.83
C VAL A 218 -1.32 -4.78 18.13
N SER A 219 -0.66 -4.76 19.30
CA SER A 219 -1.35 -4.74 20.61
C SER A 219 -2.27 -3.53 20.80
N MET A 220 -2.03 -2.45 20.06
CA MET A 220 -2.81 -1.21 20.10
C MET A 220 -3.73 -1.03 18.87
N GLY A 221 -3.83 -2.04 18.01
CA GLY A 221 -4.59 -1.95 16.76
C GLY A 221 -3.93 -1.06 15.69
N VAL A 222 -2.64 -0.76 15.82
CA VAL A 222 -1.88 0.00 14.83
C VAL A 222 -1.26 -0.97 13.81
N SER A 223 -1.58 -0.78 12.53
CA SER A 223 -1.08 -1.59 11.43
C SER A 223 0.22 -1.06 10.82
N LEU A 224 0.89 -1.86 10.01
CA LEU A 224 2.02 -1.39 9.18
C LEU A 224 1.58 -0.28 8.21
N GLN A 225 0.33 -0.34 7.72
CA GLN A 225 -0.25 0.70 6.87
C GLN A 225 -0.34 2.04 7.61
N ASP A 226 -0.76 2.03 8.89
CA ASP A 226 -0.82 3.24 9.71
C ASP A 226 0.57 3.86 9.92
N VAL A 227 1.58 3.02 10.18
CA VAL A 227 2.97 3.45 10.33
C VAL A 227 3.47 4.08 9.01
N GLN A 228 3.23 3.42 7.88
CA GLN A 228 3.61 3.92 6.57
C GLN A 228 2.93 5.25 6.24
N ALA A 229 1.62 5.39 6.49
CA ALA A 229 0.90 6.64 6.26
C ALA A 229 1.48 7.82 7.06
N VAL A 230 1.97 7.56 8.28
CA VAL A 230 2.67 8.57 9.09
C VAL A 230 4.03 8.94 8.49
N LEU A 231 4.79 7.96 7.97
CA LEU A 231 6.08 8.19 7.31
C LEU A 231 5.93 8.96 6.00
N ASP A 232 4.95 8.60 5.17
CA ASP A 232 4.64 9.26 3.90
C ASP A 232 4.25 10.72 4.13
N ARG A 233 3.40 10.99 5.12
CA ARG A 233 3.05 12.38 5.50
C ARG A 233 4.26 13.20 5.93
N ARG A 234 5.27 12.57 6.55
CA ARG A 234 6.50 13.25 6.95
C ARG A 234 7.40 13.54 5.75
N SER A 235 7.42 12.68 4.74
CA SER A 235 8.28 12.84 3.55
C SER A 235 7.81 13.98 2.63
N LEU A 236 6.52 14.32 2.68
CA LEU A 236 5.87 15.42 1.97
C LEU A 236 6.12 16.80 2.60
N LYS A 237 6.64 16.86 3.84
CA LYS A 237 6.95 18.15 4.48
C LYS A 237 8.15 18.80 3.83
N VAL A 238 7.96 20.03 3.33
CA VAL A 238 9.02 20.88 2.75
C VAL A 238 9.97 21.39 3.83
N THR A 239 9.49 21.57 5.06
CA THR A 239 10.29 21.94 6.23
C THR A 239 10.46 20.75 7.17
N ARG A 240 11.71 20.33 7.40
CA ARG A 240 12.03 19.32 8.42
C ARG A 240 12.08 19.99 9.79
N ARG A 241 11.62 19.27 10.84
CA ARG A 241 11.90 19.71 12.21
C ARG A 241 13.41 19.73 12.40
N LYS A 242 13.90 20.75 13.11
CA LYS A 242 15.27 20.80 13.61
C LYS A 242 15.48 19.51 14.42
N GLY A 243 16.30 18.59 13.90
CA GLY A 243 16.45 17.22 14.40
C GLY A 243 17.24 17.13 15.71
N ASP A 244 17.02 18.08 16.62
CA ASP A 244 17.77 18.19 17.87
C ASP A 244 17.56 16.92 18.72
N ALA A 245 18.65 16.39 19.26
CA ALA A 245 18.57 15.35 20.27
C ALA A 245 17.90 15.94 21.52
N LYS A 246 17.04 15.17 22.18
CA LYS A 246 16.44 15.66 23.42
C LYS A 246 17.52 15.82 24.50
N PRO A 247 17.40 16.79 25.42
CA PRO A 247 18.42 17.07 26.45
C PRO A 247 18.83 15.82 27.26
N GLU A 248 17.85 14.99 27.58
CA GLU A 248 18.04 13.72 28.31
C GLU A 248 19.04 12.75 27.65
N TRP A 249 19.20 12.80 26.32
CA TRP A 249 20.13 11.95 25.56
C TRP A 249 21.47 12.65 25.28
N VAL A 250 21.47 13.98 25.18
CA VAL A 250 22.69 14.79 25.06
C VAL A 250 23.58 14.56 26.27
N ASP A 251 23.00 14.66 27.48
CA ASP A 251 23.72 14.47 28.73
C ASP A 251 24.17 13.03 28.93
N LYS A 252 23.32 12.06 28.57
CA LYS A 252 23.58 10.63 28.78
C LYS A 252 24.66 10.08 27.85
N LEU A 253 24.76 10.61 26.62
CA LEU A 253 25.72 10.15 25.60
C LEU A 253 26.95 11.07 25.47
N GLY A 254 27.01 12.17 26.23
CA GLY A 254 28.12 13.13 26.16
C GLY A 254 28.24 13.81 24.80
N LEU A 255 27.12 14.06 24.11
CA LEU A 255 27.13 14.73 22.80
C LEU A 255 27.59 16.18 22.96
N SER A 256 28.53 16.61 22.12
CA SER A 256 28.91 18.02 22.06
C SER A 256 27.74 18.89 21.57
N GLY A 257 27.79 20.19 21.86
CA GLY A 257 26.75 21.15 21.45
C GLY A 257 26.47 21.18 19.94
N GLU A 258 27.45 20.85 19.10
CA GLU A 258 27.27 20.70 17.65
C GLU A 258 26.61 19.36 17.28
N GLN A 259 26.94 18.27 17.98
CA GLN A 259 26.35 16.94 17.73
C GLN A 259 24.89 16.83 18.20
N ALA A 260 24.50 17.65 19.18
CA ALA A 260 23.14 17.67 19.74
C ALA A 260 22.13 18.45 18.87
N VAL A 261 22.61 19.29 17.95
CA VAL A 261 21.80 20.25 17.20
C VAL A 261 21.57 19.76 15.77
N GLY A 262 20.32 19.50 15.43
CA GLY A 262 19.93 19.16 14.07
C GLY A 262 20.00 20.38 13.14
N VAL A 263 20.40 20.16 11.89
CA VAL A 263 20.40 21.21 10.86
C VAL A 263 18.99 21.36 10.30
N GLN A 264 18.51 22.60 10.11
CA GLN A 264 17.28 22.85 9.35
C GLN A 264 17.52 22.46 7.89
N GLY A 265 16.98 21.31 7.49
CA GLY A 265 16.97 20.89 6.08
C GLY A 265 15.72 21.40 5.37
N ALA A 266 15.91 22.25 4.36
CA ALA A 266 14.95 22.40 3.27
C ALA A 266 15.24 21.32 2.21
N LYS A 267 14.20 20.77 1.58
CA LYS A 267 14.34 19.94 0.39
C LYS A 267 14.60 20.80 -0.83
#